data_AF-A0A5K1ETL8-F1
#
_entry.id   AF-A0A5K1ETL8-F1
#
_cell.length_a   1.000
_cell.length_b   1.000
_cell.length_c   1.000
_cell.angle_alpha   90.00
_cell.angle_beta   90.00
_cell.angle_gamma   90.00
#
_symmetry.space_group_name_H-M   'P 1'
#
loop_
_entity.id
_entity.type
_entity.pdbx_description
1 polymer ?
#
loop_
_entity_poly.entity_id
_entity_poly.type
_entity_poly.pdbx_seq_one_letter_code
_entity_poly.pdbx_strand_id
1 'polypeptide(L)' 'MNEVDKDEVLQQEQDLVMPGFRFHPTEEELVEFYLRRKMEGKRFSVELITFVDLYRYDPWELP' A
#
# COMPACT_ATOMS: atom_id res chain seq x y z
N MET A 1 24.84 -11.51 22.16
CA MET A 1 24.72 -11.55 20.69
C MET A 1 23.49 -12.38 20.42
N ASN A 2 22.30 -11.79 20.58
CA ASN A 2 21.06 -12.53 20.36
C ASN A 2 20.56 -12.08 19.00
N GLU A 3 20.57 -13.02 18.06
CA GLU A 3 19.92 -12.91 16.76
C GLU A 3 18.47 -12.50 17.01
N VAL A 4 18.19 -11.22 16.75
CA VAL A 4 16.83 -10.72 16.66
C VAL A 4 16.33 -11.18 15.30
N ASP A 5 15.34 -12.06 15.34
CA ASP A 5 14.64 -12.62 14.19
C ASP A 5 14.26 -11.47 13.24
N LYS A 6 14.85 -11.46 12.04
CA LYS A 6 14.67 -10.38 11.04
C LYS A 6 13.21 -10.27 10.57
N ASP A 7 12.40 -11.28 10.85
CA ASP A 7 11.00 -11.33 10.49
C ASP A 7 10.11 -10.46 11.41
N GLU A 8 10.53 -10.12 12.64
CA GLU A 8 9.79 -9.19 13.51
C GLU A 8 9.96 -7.71 13.13
N VAL A 9 11.02 -7.35 12.41
CA VAL A 9 11.37 -5.96 12.11
C VAL A 9 10.42 -5.35 11.06
N LEU A 10 9.75 -6.17 10.24
CA LEU A 10 8.78 -5.69 9.24
C LEU A 10 7.39 -5.39 9.84
N GLN A 11 7.07 -5.92 11.02
CA GLN A 11 5.80 -5.65 11.68
C GLN A 11 5.78 -4.29 12.38
N GLN A 12 6.96 -3.75 12.74
CA GLN A 12 7.10 -2.52 13.53
C GLN A 12 7.01 -1.21 12.72
N GLU A 13 7.04 -1.25 11.38
CA GLU A 13 6.88 -0.03 10.57
C GLU A 13 5.42 0.46 10.49
N GLN A 14 4.43 -0.40 10.74
CA GLN A 14 3.02 0.03 10.77
C GLN A 14 2.68 0.89 12.01
N ASP A 15 3.44 0.75 13.10
CA ASP A 15 3.24 1.50 14.34
C ASP A 15 3.92 2.89 14.35
N LEU A 16 4.72 3.22 13.32
CA LEU A 16 5.45 4.50 13.22
C LEU A 16 4.74 5.56 12.38
N VAL A 17 3.52 5.30 11.92
CA VAL A 17 2.76 6.28 11.14
C VAL A 17 2.30 7.40 12.08
N MET A 18 2.91 8.59 11.93
CA MET A 18 2.54 9.75 12.73
C MET A 18 1.02 10.00 12.64
N PRO A 19 0.35 10.28 13.77
CA PRO A 19 -1.06 10.61 13.76
C PRO A 19 -1.36 11.71 12.73
N GLY A 20 -2.30 11.43 11.82
CA GLY A 20 -2.65 12.34 10.72
C GLY A 20 -1.98 12.04 9.38
N PHE A 21 -0.92 11.23 9.35
CA PHE A 21 -0.39 10.72 8.09
C PHE A 21 -1.32 9.62 7.56
N ARG A 22 -1.85 9.85 6.36
CA ARG A 22 -2.80 8.95 5.70
C ARG A 22 -2.48 8.93 4.21
N PHE A 23 -3.00 7.92 3.53
CA PHE A 23 -2.97 7.87 2.09
C PHE A 23 -3.85 9.01 1.52
N HIS A 24 -3.19 10.05 1.00
CA HIS A 24 -3.83 11.20 0.36
C HIS A 24 -2.98 11.69 -0.84
N PRO A 25 -2.83 10.85 -1.88
CA PRO A 25 -2.01 11.18 -3.05
C PRO A 25 -2.66 12.27 -3.92
N THR A 26 -1.86 12.99 -4.70
CA THR A 26 -2.38 13.84 -5.78
C THR A 26 -2.79 13.01 -7.01
N GLU A 27 -3.49 13.64 -7.96
CA GLU A 27 -3.87 12.99 -9.22
C GLU A 27 -2.64 12.51 -10.01
N GLU A 28 -1.59 13.34 -10.05
CA GLU A 28 -0.33 13.00 -10.70
C GLU A 28 0.34 11.82 -10.02
N GLU A 29 0.37 11.79 -8.69
CA GLU A 29 0.94 10.65 -7.95
C GLU A 29 0.15 9.37 -8.22
N LEU A 30 -1.19 9.40 -8.24
CA LEU A 30 -2.00 8.23 -8.57
C LEU A 30 -1.65 7.65 -9.94
N VAL A 31 -1.51 8.50 -10.96
CA VAL A 31 -1.23 8.04 -12.33
C VAL A 31 0.23 7.65 -12.51
N GLU A 32 1.15 8.56 -12.19
CA GLU A 32 2.57 8.41 -12.51
C GLU A 32 3.28 7.47 -11.55
N PHE A 33 2.91 7.49 -10.27
CA PHE A 33 3.56 6.69 -9.25
C PHE A 33 2.93 5.30 -9.13
N TYR A 34 1.60 5.23 -9.00
CA TYR A 34 0.90 3.98 -8.70
C TYR A 34 0.47 3.21 -9.95
N LEU A 35 -0.33 3.82 -10.83
CA LEU A 35 -0.85 3.12 -12.01
C LEU A 35 0.28 2.71 -12.98
N ARG A 36 1.18 3.65 -13.33
CA ARG A 36 2.28 3.36 -14.25
C ARG A 36 3.20 2.24 -13.73
N ARG A 37 3.60 2.29 -12.46
CA ARG A 37 4.44 1.23 -11.85
C ARG A 37 3.75 -0.13 -11.83
N LYS A 38 2.44 -0.16 -11.54
CA LYS A 38 1.65 -1.39 -11.59
C LYS A 38 1.68 -2.01 -12.99
N MET A 39 1.50 -1.21 -14.04
CA MET A 39 1.56 -1.69 -15.43
C MET A 39 2.97 -2.17 -15.82
N GLU A 40 4.01 -1.56 -15.28
CA GLU A 40 5.41 -1.95 -15.49
C GLU A 40 5.84 -3.15 -14.62
N GLY A 41 4.97 -3.68 -13.76
CA GLY A 41 5.29 -4.79 -12.85
C GLY A 41 6.30 -4.43 -11.76
N LYS A 42 6.51 -3.14 -11.48
CA LYS A 42 7.42 -2.68 -10.44
C LYS A 42 6.79 -2.92 -9.06
N ARG A 43 7.56 -3.51 -8.14
CA ARG A 43 7.12 -3.74 -6.76
C ARG A 43 6.97 -2.42 -5.99
N PHE A 44 5.91 -2.33 -5.19
CA PHE A 44 5.73 -1.24 -4.23
C PHE A 44 6.42 -1.59 -2.91
N SER A 45 6.96 -0.59 -2.22
CA SER A 45 7.49 -0.78 -0.86
C SER A 45 6.38 -1.05 0.15
N VAL A 46 5.16 -0.58 -0.14
CA VAL A 46 3.97 -0.75 0.70
C VAL A 46 2.79 -1.08 -0.22
N GLU A 47 2.09 -2.17 0.07
CA GLU A 47 0.93 -2.63 -0.70
C GLU A 47 -0.34 -1.90 -0.24
N LEU A 48 -0.47 -0.63 -0.63
CA LEU A 48 -1.57 0.26 -0.19
C LEU A 48 -2.86 0.11 -1.01
N ILE A 49 -2.76 -0.29 -2.28
CA ILE A 49 -3.90 -0.38 -3.20
C ILE A 49 -4.11 -1.84 -3.58
N THR A 50 -5.25 -2.40 -3.18
CA THR A 50 -5.61 -3.79 -3.47
C THR A 50 -6.13 -3.97 -4.90
N PHE A 51 -6.09 -5.20 -5.40
CA PHE A 51 -6.63 -5.55 -6.71
C PHE A 51 -7.98 -6.23 -6.58
N VAL A 52 -8.99 -5.61 -7.17
CA VAL A 52 -10.36 -6.14 -7.24
C VAL A 52 -10.94 -5.86 -8.62
N ASP A 53 -11.75 -6.79 -9.11
CA ASP A 53 -12.57 -6.55 -10.30
C ASP A 53 -13.78 -5.70 -9.89
N LEU A 54 -13.63 -4.38 -9.98
CA LEU A 54 -14.59 -3.39 -9.47
C LEU A 54 -16.02 -3.65 -9.97
N TYR A 55 -16.18 -4.11 -11.21
CA TYR A 55 -17.49 -4.27 -11.84
C TYR A 55 -18.26 -5.51 -11.39
N ARG A 56 -17.66 -6.36 -10.56
CA ARG A 56 -18.33 -7.53 -9.99
C ARG A 56 -19.01 -7.26 -8.65
N TYR A 57 -18.81 -6.08 -8.07
CA TYR A 57 -19.28 -5.73 -6.75
C TYR A 57 -20.17 -4.51 -6.83
N ASP A 58 -21.19 -4.47 -5.98
CA ASP A 58 -21.91 -3.24 -5.72
C ASP A 58 -21.00 -2.27 -4.94
N PRO A 59 -21.15 -0.94 -5.11
CA PRO A 59 -20.28 0.04 -4.48
C PRO A 59 -20.20 -0.04 -2.95
N TRP A 60 -21.24 -0.54 -2.29
CA TRP A 60 -21.30 -0.71 -0.83
C TRP A 60 -20.76 -2.05 -0.34
N GLU A 61 -20.42 -2.98 -1.24
CA GLU A 61 -19.75 -4.24 -0.88
C GLU A 61 -18.23 -4.08 -0.78
N LEU A 62 -17.70 -2.96 -1.28
CA LEU A 62 -16.30 -2.61 -1.15
C LEU A 62 -16.04 -2.01 0.26
N PRO A 63 -14.93 -2.40 0.92
CA PRO A 63 -14.58 -1.95 2.27
C PRO A 63 -14.23 -0.46 2.37
#